data_AF-A0A4P6MF00-F1
#
_entry.id   AF-A0A4P6MF00-F1
#
_cell.length_a   1.000
_cell.length_b   1.000
_cell.length_c   1.000
_cell.angle_alpha   90.00
_cell.angle_beta   90.00
_cell.angle_gamma   90.00
#
_symmetry.space_group_name_H-M   'P 1'
#
loop_
_entity.id
_entity.type
_entity.pdbx_description
1 polymer ?
#
loop_
_entity_poly.entity_id
_entity_poly.type
_entity_poly.pdbx_seq_one_letter_code
_entity_poly.pdbx_strand_id
1 'polypeptide(L)'
;MRLLASGALPHRPRRRPCAQAASDRLNAWRRMQGLQSDIVIEEASFADDLEDVALHAAGLRDDWKTVCGRVPAPMLVYLHRGHQPDPRSPILQHLLRTIDHRGPVHALRVETRRALHDALDLARGLAAQAGLALVLSDPTERLATRAPNRAPLRFLLLGDARLAEHHIPASPHPSVPDFIIQESP
;
A
#
# COMPACT_ATOMS: atom_id res chain seq x y z
N MET A 1 14.67 11.95 13.71
CA MET A 1 14.29 10.85 12.81
C MET A 1 14.70 11.21 11.38
N ARG A 2 15.30 10.30 10.62
CA ARG A 2 15.73 10.54 9.23
C ARG A 2 15.20 9.47 8.29
N LEU A 3 15.15 9.79 7.00
CA LEU A 3 14.90 8.82 5.95
C LEU A 3 16.17 7.98 5.74
N LEU A 4 16.06 6.66 5.91
CA LEU A 4 17.15 5.72 5.71
C LEU A 4 17.13 5.12 4.30
N ALA A 5 15.94 4.81 3.80
CA ALA A 5 15.73 4.28 2.45
C ALA A 5 14.35 4.66 1.92
N SER A 6 14.20 4.73 0.61
CA SER A 6 12.92 4.88 -0.06
C SER A 6 12.94 4.13 -1.39
N GLY A 7 11.77 3.76 -1.88
CA GLY A 7 11.68 3.09 -3.17
C GLY A 7 10.27 2.69 -3.56
N ALA A 8 10.19 2.03 -4.71
CA ALA A 8 9.00 1.39 -5.21
C ALA A 8 9.25 -0.11 -5.34
N LEU A 9 8.24 -0.91 -5.01
CA LEU A 9 8.28 -2.35 -5.21
C LEU A 9 7.93 -2.67 -6.67
N PRO A 10 8.47 -3.73 -7.28
CA PRO A 10 8.28 -4.02 -8.71
C PRO A 10 6.83 -4.37 -9.08
N HIS A 11 6.04 -4.82 -8.11
CA HIS A 11 4.70 -5.34 -8.35
C HIS A 11 3.67 -4.25 -8.63
N ARG A 12 2.93 -4.43 -9.74
CA ARG A 12 1.85 -3.53 -10.16
C ARG A 12 0.52 -4.29 -10.23
N PRO A 13 -0.58 -3.68 -9.78
CA PRO A 13 -1.89 -4.29 -9.90
C PRO A 13 -2.33 -4.35 -11.36
N ARG A 14 -3.02 -5.43 -11.72
CA ARG A 14 -3.80 -5.59 -12.96
C ARG A 14 -5.25 -5.27 -12.66
N ARG A 15 -5.93 -4.66 -13.64
CA ARG A 15 -7.36 -4.38 -13.58
C ARG A 15 -8.11 -5.42 -14.41
N ARG A 16 -9.23 -5.90 -13.88
CA ARG A 16 -10.16 -6.75 -14.61
C ARG A 16 -11.60 -6.33 -14.31
N PRO A 17 -12.54 -6.51 -15.25
CA PRO A 17 -13.96 -6.33 -14.96
C PRO A 17 -14.38 -7.20 -13.77
N CYS A 18 -15.19 -6.65 -12.87
CA CYS A 18 -15.70 -7.42 -11.74
C CYS A 18 -16.59 -8.58 -12.24
N ALA A 19 -16.40 -9.77 -11.66
CA ALA A 19 -17.23 -10.94 -11.99
C ALA A 19 -18.67 -10.77 -11.50
N GLN A 20 -19.63 -11.26 -12.29
CA GLN A 20 -21.09 -11.14 -12.02
C GLN A 20 -21.52 -11.80 -10.70
N ALA A 21 -20.77 -12.79 -10.20
CA ALA A 21 -21.01 -13.43 -8.92
C ALA A 21 -20.88 -12.47 -7.71
N ALA A 22 -20.33 -11.28 -7.89
CA ALA A 22 -20.19 -10.24 -6.85
C ALA A 22 -21.32 -9.18 -6.85
N SER A 23 -22.42 -9.42 -7.58
CA SER A 23 -23.44 -8.41 -7.92
C SER A 23 -23.99 -7.62 -6.73
N ASP A 24 -24.41 -8.25 -5.63
CA ASP A 24 -25.05 -7.53 -4.50
C ASP A 24 -24.09 -6.58 -3.78
N ARG A 25 -22.86 -7.03 -3.58
CA ARG A 25 -21.77 -6.25 -2.97
C ARG A 25 -21.36 -5.10 -3.86
N LEU A 26 -21.23 -5.36 -5.16
CA LEU A 26 -20.93 -4.36 -6.16
C LEU A 26 -22.03 -3.30 -6.25
N ASN A 27 -23.30 -3.71 -6.15
CA ASN A 27 -24.46 -2.82 -6.13
C ASN A 27 -24.52 -1.98 -4.84
N ALA A 28 -24.14 -2.54 -3.69
CA ALA A 28 -23.99 -1.76 -2.46
C ALA A 28 -22.90 -0.68 -2.62
N TRP A 29 -21.76 -1.04 -3.20
CA TRP A 29 -20.69 -0.09 -3.51
C TRP A 29 -21.13 0.99 -4.50
N ARG A 30 -21.81 0.62 -5.59
CA ARG A 30 -22.40 1.58 -6.57
C ARG A 30 -23.28 2.61 -5.86
N ARG A 31 -24.20 2.15 -5.01
CA ARG A 31 -25.11 3.03 -4.25
C ARG A 31 -24.35 3.98 -3.33
N MET A 32 -23.33 3.50 -2.62
CA MET A 32 -22.49 4.37 -1.78
C MET A 32 -21.77 5.45 -2.58
N GLN A 33 -21.40 5.16 -3.84
CA GLN A 33 -20.72 6.09 -4.74
C GLN A 33 -21.69 6.92 -5.60
N GLY A 34 -23.02 6.74 -5.46
CA GLY A 34 -24.00 7.40 -6.32
C GLY A 34 -23.93 7.03 -7.80
N LEU A 35 -23.42 5.83 -8.11
CA LEU A 35 -23.16 5.38 -9.49
C LEU A 35 -24.36 4.65 -10.10
N GLN A 36 -24.57 4.87 -11.40
CA GLN A 36 -25.53 4.14 -12.22
C GLN A 36 -25.09 2.68 -12.43
N SER A 37 -26.02 1.79 -12.78
CA SER A 37 -25.81 0.33 -12.91
C SER A 37 -25.08 -0.10 -14.19
N ASP A 38 -25.05 0.75 -15.20
CA ASP A 38 -24.40 0.54 -16.50
C ASP A 38 -22.89 0.85 -16.48
N ILE A 39 -22.41 1.62 -15.49
CA ILE A 39 -20.99 1.93 -15.34
C ILE A 39 -20.18 0.64 -15.13
N VAL A 40 -19.13 0.43 -15.91
CA VAL A 40 -18.24 -0.72 -15.72
C VAL A 40 -17.37 -0.49 -14.48
N ILE A 41 -17.27 -1.51 -13.62
CA ILE A 41 -16.42 -1.48 -12.43
C ILE A 41 -15.30 -2.48 -12.60
N GLU A 42 -14.10 -2.01 -12.38
CA GLU A 42 -12.88 -2.81 -12.44
C GLU A 42 -12.36 -3.08 -11.03
N GLU A 43 -11.89 -4.31 -10.80
CA GLU A 43 -11.17 -4.70 -9.60
C GLU A 43 -9.67 -4.77 -9.85
N ALA A 44 -8.88 -4.32 -8.86
CA ALA A 44 -7.44 -4.52 -8.85
C ALA A 44 -7.08 -5.89 -8.26
N SER A 45 -6.22 -6.58 -8.97
CA SER A 45 -5.66 -7.88 -8.62
C SER A 45 -4.15 -7.88 -8.83
N PHE A 46 -3.43 -8.70 -8.08
CA PHE A 46 -2.03 -9.00 -8.40
C PHE A 46 -1.97 -10.39 -9.01
N ALA A 47 -1.06 -10.58 -9.98
CA ALA A 47 -0.84 -11.91 -10.53
C ALA A 47 -0.26 -12.80 -9.43
N ASP A 48 -0.91 -13.94 -9.21
CA ASP A 48 -0.41 -15.05 -8.42
C ASP A 48 -0.15 -16.24 -9.37
N ASP A 49 0.74 -17.14 -8.98
CA ASP A 49 1.18 -18.28 -9.79
C ASP A 49 0.05 -19.30 -10.04
N LEU A 50 -1.10 -19.14 -9.36
CA LEU A 50 -2.24 -20.06 -9.37
C LEU A 50 -3.50 -19.50 -10.06
N GLU A 51 -3.39 -18.46 -10.88
CA GLU A 51 -4.53 -17.74 -11.51
C GLU A 51 -5.55 -17.14 -10.53
N ASP A 52 -5.35 -17.33 -9.23
CA ASP A 52 -6.18 -16.79 -8.18
C ASP A 52 -5.90 -15.30 -8.00
N VAL A 53 -6.97 -14.54 -7.77
CA VAL A 53 -6.87 -13.09 -7.65
C VAL A 53 -6.46 -12.70 -6.25
N ALA A 54 -5.15 -12.52 -6.10
CA ALA A 54 -4.53 -12.10 -4.86
C ALA A 54 -4.66 -10.58 -4.62
N LEU A 55 -4.78 -10.20 -3.34
CA LEU A 55 -4.83 -8.79 -2.91
C LEU A 55 -3.46 -8.11 -2.90
N HIS A 56 -2.38 -8.90 -2.89
CA HIS A 56 -0.98 -8.48 -2.95
C HIS A 56 -0.19 -9.53 -3.73
N ALA A 57 0.92 -9.13 -4.37
CA ALA A 57 1.76 -10.06 -5.12
C ALA A 57 2.48 -11.05 -4.20
N ALA A 58 2.67 -12.30 -4.67
CA ALA A 58 3.39 -13.34 -3.95
C ALA A 58 4.86 -12.96 -3.66
N GLY A 59 5.54 -12.34 -4.63
CA GLY A 59 6.93 -11.87 -4.51
C GLY A 59 7.16 -10.77 -3.48
N LEU A 60 6.10 -10.16 -2.95
CA LEU A 60 6.17 -9.09 -1.95
C LEU A 60 6.92 -9.54 -0.68
N ARG A 61 6.89 -10.84 -0.36
CA ARG A 61 7.64 -11.39 0.78
C ARG A 61 9.14 -11.22 0.63
N ASP A 62 9.68 -11.50 -0.56
CA ASP A 62 11.12 -11.46 -0.79
C ASP A 62 11.61 -10.03 -0.96
N ASP A 63 10.79 -9.17 -1.57
CA ASP A 63 10.99 -7.72 -1.55
C ASP A 63 11.05 -7.19 -0.11
N TRP A 64 10.10 -7.61 0.74
CA TRP A 64 10.04 -7.20 2.15
C TRP A 64 11.29 -7.62 2.92
N LYS A 65 11.75 -8.87 2.73
CA LYS A 65 13.02 -9.34 3.30
C LYS A 65 14.21 -8.54 2.80
N THR A 66 14.21 -8.13 1.54
CA THR A 66 15.29 -7.31 0.98
C THR A 66 15.31 -5.92 1.61
N VAL A 67 14.14 -5.28 1.77
CA VAL A 67 14.01 -3.97 2.40
C VAL A 67 14.35 -4.01 3.90
N CYS A 68 13.98 -5.09 4.60
CA CYS A 68 14.16 -5.21 6.05
C CYS A 68 15.42 -5.98 6.46
N GLY A 69 16.13 -6.65 5.54
CA GLY A 69 17.03 -7.77 5.83
C GLY A 69 18.27 -7.50 6.67
N ARG A 70 18.50 -6.23 7.06
CA ARG A 70 19.62 -5.82 7.92
C ARG A 70 19.19 -4.95 9.10
N VAL A 71 17.89 -4.81 9.33
CA VAL A 71 17.35 -4.02 10.44
C VAL A 71 16.44 -4.87 11.33
N PRO A 72 16.30 -4.54 12.62
CA PRO A 72 15.24 -5.08 13.44
C PRO A 72 13.89 -4.91 12.76
N ALA A 73 12.94 -5.81 13.03
CA ALA A 73 11.60 -5.73 12.44
C ALA A 73 10.99 -4.33 12.70
N PRO A 74 10.78 -3.50 11.65
CA PRO A 74 10.32 -2.13 11.82
C PRO A 74 8.86 -2.10 12.24
N MET A 75 8.43 -1.06 12.95
CA MET A 75 7.01 -0.77 13.04
C MET A 75 6.45 -0.49 11.64
N LEU A 76 5.37 -1.17 11.25
CA LEU A 76 4.76 -0.97 9.95
C LEU A 76 3.69 0.12 10.00
N VAL A 77 3.78 1.10 9.12
CA VAL A 77 2.72 2.09 8.88
C VAL A 77 2.18 1.88 7.47
N TYR A 78 1.05 1.19 7.36
CA TYR A 78 0.40 0.87 6.09
C TYR A 78 -0.59 1.98 5.69
N LEU A 79 -0.30 2.68 4.60
CA LEU A 79 -1.16 3.72 4.04
C LEU A 79 -1.92 3.14 2.85
N HIS A 80 -3.25 3.11 2.92
CA HIS A 80 -4.08 2.52 1.85
C HIS A 80 -5.14 3.50 1.32
N ARG A 81 -5.65 3.20 0.13
CA ARG A 81 -6.67 4.00 -0.57
C ARG A 81 -7.93 3.20 -0.89
N GLY A 82 -9.02 3.94 -1.10
CA GLY A 82 -10.26 3.41 -1.64
C GLY A 82 -11.02 2.49 -0.70
N HIS A 83 -12.17 2.04 -1.19
CA HIS A 83 -13.02 1.07 -0.50
C HIS A 83 -12.63 -0.37 -0.89
N GLN A 84 -12.84 -1.31 0.02
CA GLN A 84 -12.46 -2.70 -0.17
C GLN A 84 -13.52 -3.46 -0.98
N PRO A 85 -13.13 -4.46 -1.79
CA PRO A 85 -14.07 -5.23 -2.57
C PRO A 85 -14.94 -6.05 -1.62
N ASP A 86 -14.37 -6.67 -0.59
CA ASP A 86 -15.10 -7.33 0.50
C ASP A 86 -14.88 -6.59 1.83
N PRO A 87 -15.93 -6.03 2.47
CA PRO A 87 -15.81 -5.48 3.82
C PRO A 87 -15.41 -6.54 4.87
N ARG A 88 -15.56 -7.83 4.55
CA ARG A 88 -15.16 -8.96 5.38
C ARG A 88 -13.71 -9.39 5.14
N SER A 89 -13.04 -8.94 4.08
CA SER A 89 -11.66 -9.32 3.77
C SER A 89 -10.68 -8.21 4.19
N PRO A 90 -10.09 -8.30 5.40
CA PRO A 90 -9.14 -7.31 5.87
C PRO A 90 -7.85 -7.34 5.02
N ILE A 91 -7.73 -6.40 4.08
CA ILE A 91 -6.53 -6.21 3.24
C ILE A 91 -5.24 -6.20 4.08
N LEU A 92 -5.28 -5.55 5.24
CA LEU A 92 -4.16 -5.52 6.17
C LEU A 92 -3.75 -6.93 6.61
N GLN A 93 -4.69 -7.80 7.00
CA GLN A 93 -4.34 -9.15 7.42
C GLN A 93 -3.79 -10.00 6.27
N HIS A 94 -4.28 -9.80 5.04
CA HIS A 94 -3.66 -10.42 3.88
C HIS A 94 -2.23 -9.93 3.70
N LEU A 95 -1.99 -8.62 3.73
CA LEU A 95 -0.65 -8.03 3.63
C LEU A 95 0.29 -8.64 4.66
N LEU A 96 -0.08 -8.59 5.94
CA LEU A 96 0.73 -9.07 7.06
C LEU A 96 1.12 -10.54 6.90
N ARG A 97 0.20 -11.39 6.43
CA ARG A 97 0.49 -12.80 6.12
C ARG A 97 1.42 -12.96 4.92
N THR A 98 1.22 -12.15 3.86
CA THR A 98 2.08 -12.18 2.67
C THR A 98 3.52 -11.88 3.06
N ILE A 99 3.75 -10.81 3.82
CA ILE A 99 5.11 -10.38 4.22
C ILE A 99 5.64 -11.06 5.49
N ASP A 100 4.86 -11.94 6.12
CA ASP A 100 5.14 -12.59 7.42
C ASP A 100 5.54 -11.56 8.50
N HIS A 101 4.86 -10.42 8.54
CA HIS A 101 5.12 -9.37 9.54
C HIS A 101 4.38 -9.68 10.83
N ARG A 102 5.12 -9.77 11.93
CA ARG A 102 4.60 -10.08 13.28
C ARG A 102 4.76 -8.93 14.27
N GLY A 103 5.33 -7.80 13.82
CA GLY A 103 5.58 -6.64 14.65
C GLY A 103 4.39 -5.69 14.75
N PRO A 104 4.56 -4.55 15.46
CA PRO A 104 3.56 -3.50 15.55
C PRO A 104 3.15 -2.98 14.16
N VAL A 105 1.88 -2.65 14.01
CA VAL A 105 1.33 -2.13 12.76
C VAL A 105 0.24 -1.09 12.98
N HIS A 106 0.29 -0.02 12.19
CA HIS A 106 -0.78 0.97 12.04
C HIS A 106 -1.24 0.99 10.59
N ALA A 107 -2.56 0.98 10.37
CA ALA A 107 -3.14 1.11 9.04
C ALA A 107 -3.96 2.40 8.96
N LEU A 108 -3.66 3.24 7.98
CA LEU A 108 -4.26 4.55 7.80
C LEU A 108 -4.83 4.66 6.39
N ARG A 109 -6.07 5.16 6.31
CA ARG A 109 -6.69 5.47 5.04
C ARG A 109 -6.26 6.87 4.59
N VAL A 110 -5.71 6.98 3.38
CA VAL A 110 -5.12 8.23 2.86
C VAL A 110 -5.72 8.56 1.49
N GLU A 111 -6.76 9.39 1.47
CA GLU A 111 -7.45 9.80 0.24
C GLU A 111 -7.02 11.17 -0.29
N THR A 112 -6.38 12.00 0.55
CA THR A 112 -6.02 13.38 0.20
C THR A 112 -4.55 13.69 0.50
N ARG A 113 -4.00 14.71 -0.16
CA ARG A 113 -2.61 15.16 0.08
C ARG A 113 -2.38 15.56 1.52
N ARG A 114 -3.37 16.20 2.14
CA ARG A 114 -3.36 16.54 3.55
C ARG A 114 -3.30 15.30 4.43
N ALA A 115 -4.17 14.30 4.20
CA ALA A 115 -4.15 13.06 4.97
C ALA A 115 -2.82 12.32 4.84
N LEU A 116 -2.17 12.39 3.66
CA LEU A 116 -0.86 11.82 3.47
C LEU A 116 0.20 12.54 4.30
N HIS A 117 0.21 13.87 4.25
CA HIS A 117 1.12 14.68 5.04
C HIS A 117 0.99 14.35 6.54
N ASP A 118 -0.23 14.36 7.05
CA ASP A 118 -0.53 14.04 8.45
C ASP A 118 -0.10 12.60 8.81
N ALA A 119 -0.30 11.64 7.90
CA ALA A 119 0.14 10.26 8.11
C ALA A 119 1.68 10.12 8.13
N LEU A 120 2.40 10.89 7.30
CA LEU A 120 3.86 10.91 7.31
C LEU A 120 4.42 11.57 8.58
N ASP A 121 3.77 12.60 9.10
CA ASP A 121 4.14 13.19 10.39
C ASP A 121 3.90 12.24 11.56
N LEU A 122 2.76 11.53 11.56
CA LEU A 122 2.51 10.46 12.52
C LEU A 122 3.58 9.36 12.42
N ALA A 123 3.93 8.93 11.22
CA ALA A 123 4.96 7.91 11.02
C ALA A 123 6.33 8.35 11.56
N ARG A 124 6.70 9.62 11.40
CA ARG A 124 7.94 10.17 12.00
C ARG A 124 7.90 10.15 13.53
N GLY A 125 6.75 10.49 14.13
CA GLY A 125 6.55 10.43 15.57
C GLY A 125 6.65 9.00 16.10
N LEU A 126 5.99 8.06 15.43
CA LEU A 126 6.05 6.63 15.75
C LEU A 126 7.47 6.07 15.62
N ALA A 127 8.19 6.43 14.55
CA ALA A 127 9.57 6.05 14.38
C ALA A 127 10.47 6.61 15.50
N ALA A 128 10.18 7.81 16.01
CA ALA A 128 10.95 8.39 17.13
C ALA A 128 10.76 7.63 18.44
N GLN A 129 9.59 7.00 18.63
CA GLN A 129 9.30 6.17 19.79
C GLN A 129 9.84 4.74 19.64
N ALA A 130 9.67 4.14 18.45
CA ALA A 130 10.04 2.76 18.16
C ALA A 130 11.49 2.58 17.67
N GLY A 131 12.21 3.68 17.41
CA GLY A 131 13.55 3.70 16.82
C GLY A 131 13.60 3.45 15.31
N LEU A 132 12.62 2.70 14.77
CA LEU A 132 12.54 2.35 13.35
C LEU A 132 11.08 2.12 12.92
N ALA A 133 10.67 2.76 11.83
CA ALA A 133 9.38 2.52 11.19
C ALA A 133 9.52 2.40 9.67
N LEU A 134 8.68 1.56 9.06
CA LEU A 134 8.55 1.41 7.62
C LEU A 134 7.16 1.85 7.21
N VAL A 135 7.08 2.92 6.44
CA VAL A 135 5.84 3.39 5.82
C VAL A 135 5.66 2.67 4.50
N LEU A 136 4.59 1.90 4.35
CA LEU A 136 4.22 1.23 3.11
C LEU A 136 2.97 1.90 2.53
N SER A 137 3.15 2.63 1.43
CA SER A 137 2.07 3.27 0.71
C SER A 137 1.55 2.37 -0.40
N ASP A 138 0.29 1.97 -0.28
CA ASP A 138 -0.47 1.23 -1.27
C ASP A 138 -1.46 2.18 -1.97
N PRO A 139 -1.13 2.66 -3.18
CA PRO A 139 -2.01 3.53 -3.95
C PRO A 139 -3.16 2.77 -4.63
N THR A 140 -3.23 1.45 -4.47
CA THR A 140 -4.16 0.61 -5.22
C THR A 140 -5.58 0.72 -4.67
N GLU A 141 -6.42 1.49 -5.34
CA GLU A 141 -7.87 1.45 -5.12
C GLU A 141 -8.40 0.09 -5.55
N ARG A 142 -9.02 -0.70 -4.67
CA ARG A 142 -9.40 -2.08 -5.06
C ARG A 142 -10.58 -2.15 -6.02
N LEU A 143 -11.50 -1.20 -5.97
CA LEU A 143 -12.59 -1.02 -6.93
C LEU A 143 -12.53 0.38 -7.52
N ALA A 144 -12.73 0.50 -8.83
CA ALA A 144 -12.79 1.80 -9.51
C ALA A 144 -13.67 1.76 -10.77
N THR A 145 -14.19 2.92 -11.17
CA THR A 145 -15.02 3.12 -12.38
C THR A 145 -14.26 3.65 -13.59
N ARG A 146 -13.03 4.13 -13.39
CA ARG A 146 -12.11 4.61 -14.43
C ARG A 146 -10.81 3.87 -14.28
N ALA A 147 -10.02 3.76 -15.34
CA ALA A 147 -8.70 3.12 -15.29
C ALA A 147 -7.76 3.90 -14.34
N PRO A 148 -7.53 3.47 -13.09
CA PRO A 148 -6.74 4.23 -12.14
C PRO A 148 -5.29 3.80 -12.21
N ASN A 149 -4.48 4.58 -11.52
CA ASN A 149 -3.05 4.43 -11.36
C ASN A 149 -2.63 2.97 -11.08
N ARG A 150 -1.91 2.34 -12.03
CA ARG A 150 -1.21 1.05 -11.84
C ARG A 150 0.12 1.27 -11.11
N ALA A 151 0.13 2.20 -10.16
CA ALA A 151 1.31 2.51 -9.39
C ALA A 151 1.69 1.31 -8.52
N PRO A 152 3.00 1.05 -8.39
CA PRO A 152 3.47 0.07 -7.44
C PRO A 152 3.27 0.58 -6.00
N LEU A 153 3.40 -0.36 -5.05
CA LEU A 153 3.60 -0.01 -3.66
C LEU A 153 4.90 0.78 -3.51
N ARG A 154 4.90 1.77 -2.62
CA ARG A 154 6.07 2.59 -2.30
C ARG A 154 6.41 2.44 -0.83
N PHE A 155 7.68 2.50 -0.50
CA PHE A 155 8.12 2.42 0.89
C PHE A 155 9.01 3.59 1.29
N LEU A 156 8.96 3.93 2.57
CA LEU A 156 9.91 4.79 3.26
C LEU A 156 10.37 4.08 4.53
N LEU A 157 11.68 3.93 4.71
CA LEU A 157 12.27 3.45 5.95
C LEU A 157 12.74 4.66 6.76
N LEU A 158 12.17 4.85 7.94
CA LEU A 158 12.46 5.94 8.86
C LEU A 158 13.17 5.37 10.08
N GLY A 159 14.32 5.93 10.45
CA GLY A 159 15.05 5.48 11.64
C GLY A 159 16.06 6.50 12.14
N ASP A 160 16.76 6.12 13.22
CA ASP A 160 17.92 6.88 13.72
C ASP A 160 19.06 6.84 12.68
N ALA A 161 19.80 7.94 12.57
CA ALA A 161 20.99 8.06 11.73
C ALA A 161 22.04 6.98 12.04
N ARG A 162 22.12 6.49 13.28
CA ARG A 162 23.04 5.41 13.68
C ARG A 162 22.72 4.07 12.99
N LEU A 163 21.46 3.86 12.60
CA LEU A 163 21.05 2.69 11.82
C LEU A 163 21.36 2.85 10.32
N ALA A 164 21.58 4.09 9.85
CA ALA A 164 21.94 4.38 8.46
C ALA A 164 23.34 3.87 8.08
N GLU A 165 24.28 3.90 9.03
CA GLU A 165 25.68 3.50 8.81
C GLU A 165 25.84 2.01 8.45
N HIS A 166 24.82 1.18 8.75
CA HIS A 166 24.79 -0.25 8.45
C HIS A 166 23.98 -0.59 7.17
N HIS A 167 23.44 0.42 6.47
CA HIS A 167 22.48 0.24 5.37
C HIS A 167 22.93 0.96 4.08
N ILE A 168 23.60 0.24 3.17
CA ILE A 168 23.77 0.62 1.75
C ILE A 168 23.57 -0.67 0.91
N PRO A 169 22.61 -0.67 -0.04
CA PRO A 169 22.87 -0.19 -1.39
C PRO A 169 21.97 0.99 -1.79
N ALA A 170 22.63 2.05 -2.22
CA ALA A 170 22.01 3.14 -2.96
C ALA A 170 21.64 2.66 -4.37
N SER A 171 20.41 2.92 -4.78
CA SER A 171 20.13 3.28 -6.18
C SER A 171 19.87 4.79 -6.20
N PRO A 172 20.54 5.57 -7.07
CA PRO A 172 20.45 7.01 -7.04
C PRO A 172 19.14 7.46 -7.66
N HIS A 173 18.28 8.08 -6.85
CA HIS A 173 17.42 9.16 -7.34
C HIS A 173 17.13 10.13 -6.19
N PRO A 174 17.65 11.37 -6.23
CA PRO A 174 17.28 12.40 -5.29
C PRO A 174 16.00 13.05 -5.81
N SER A 175 14.85 12.53 -5.39
CA SER A 175 13.60 13.27 -5.41
C SER A 175 12.74 12.65 -4.32
N VAL A 176 12.24 13.46 -3.38
CA VAL A 176 11.04 13.07 -2.63
C VAL A 176 10.03 12.62 -3.68
N PRO A 177 9.60 11.35 -3.70
CA PRO A 177 8.66 10.93 -4.72
C PRO A 177 7.44 11.82 -4.58
N ASP A 178 7.06 12.50 -5.65
CA ASP A 178 5.75 13.13 -5.72
C ASP A 178 4.74 12.03 -5.43
N PHE A 179 4.21 12.05 -4.22
CA PHE A 179 3.06 11.27 -3.85
C PHE A 179 1.88 11.96 -4.51
N ILE A 180 1.75 11.78 -5.83
CA ILE A 180 0.63 12.33 -6.57
C ILE A 180 -0.61 11.57 -6.12
N ILE A 181 -1.34 12.19 -5.21
CA ILE A 181 -2.78 11.98 -5.11
C ILE A 181 -3.35 12.79 -6.27
N GLN A 182 -3.82 12.09 -7.30
CA GLN A 182 -4.71 12.67 -8.29
C GLN A 182 -6.04 12.87 -7.57
N GLU A 183 -6.30 14.09 -7.13
CA GLU A 183 -7.62 14.46 -6.66
C GLU A 183 -8.56 14.33 -7.85
N SER A 184 -9.62 13.53 -7.70
CA SER A 184 -10.71 13.53 -8.68
C SER A 184 -11.47 14.85 -8.53
N PRO A 185 -11.89 15.50 -9.63
CA PRO A 185 -12.69 16.73 -9.59
C PRO A 185 -14.07 16.50 -8.98
#